data_AF-A0A519KBI8-F1
#
_entry.id   AF-A0A519KBI8-F1
#
_cell.length_a   1.000
_cell.length_b   1.000
_cell.length_c   1.000
_cell.angle_alpha   90.00
_cell.angle_beta   90.00
_cell.angle_gamma   90.00
#
_symmetry.space_group_name_H-M   'P 1'
#
loop_
_entity.id
_entity.type
_entity.pdbx_description
1 polymer ?
#
loop_
_entity_poly.entity_id
_entity_poly.type
_entity_poly.pdbx_seq_one_letter_code
_entity_poly.pdbx_strand_id
1 'polypeptide(L)'
;MKVNYNYLVLLLFTFYSGFSQIGIGTTTPAAALDVTSATNGVLIPRIALSATNVSAPVVNPQGGGLVAGTLVYNTATAGVSPNNVIPGFYYWNGAVWISVSGSSTNHWALTGNGGTTAGTNYVGTTDAQDIRFKTAGADRFNIHNATGQFSSFNLGSATSPTYSWNADLNTGMYSTGPDAIAFATNGTQRMRFLNNGQIVINNTAAPFGGDQFAVYSTGSAINAYTSGPYGVYSQTTAAGGFGLYAYSTGANSYGAFTYSAGTAGVGTYGAAQSATGYGIWGRNGDVLGTGVTGSGNNQTSWYLNAGSGGAFTGTTSALYGRFLTGGVGEAATFQDSFAAQWLVGYWSGAQYYKIIGNGAVSTIVDGLNNDKVVMHCPETPENLFQDFGQAKLVNGRAHIEIDPILAKNILVDAQHPIKIFVQPEGECNGVYIANKSANSFDVIELQSGSSNISFSYSIIANRANEVYTSETGQTRIANYDQRFEKAPEFKTASEAKQEIPKAKSN
;
A
#
# COMPACT_ATOMS: atom_id res chain seq x y z
N MET A 1 126.11 56.32 66.70
CA MET A 1 126.93 55.26 66.06
C MET A 1 126.10 54.67 64.91
N LYS A 2 126.76 54.41 63.78
CA LYS A 2 126.30 54.05 62.42
C LYS A 2 125.08 53.08 62.30
N VAL A 3 124.00 53.46 61.60
CA VAL A 3 123.55 53.19 60.19
C VAL A 3 123.04 51.75 59.89
N ASN A 4 121.78 51.59 59.41
CA ASN A 4 121.40 51.12 58.04
C ASN A 4 119.92 50.67 57.89
N TYR A 5 119.33 51.08 56.76
CA TYR A 5 117.96 50.87 56.25
C TYR A 5 117.80 49.52 55.51
N ASN A 6 116.56 49.03 55.33
CA ASN A 6 116.11 48.40 54.08
C ASN A 6 114.57 48.31 53.93
N TYR A 7 114.12 48.48 52.68
CA TYR A 7 112.76 48.70 52.18
C TYR A 7 111.88 47.45 52.16
N LEU A 8 110.55 47.61 52.33
CA LEU A 8 109.54 46.58 52.03
C LEU A 8 108.45 47.16 51.11
N VAL A 9 108.26 46.48 49.97
CA VAL A 9 107.33 46.78 48.87
C VAL A 9 105.88 46.47 49.29
N LEU A 10 104.96 47.40 49.03
CA LEU A 10 103.53 47.25 49.25
C LEU A 10 102.88 46.67 47.98
N LEU A 11 102.41 45.42 48.03
CA LEU A 11 101.66 44.77 46.94
C LEU A 11 100.15 44.90 47.23
N LEU A 12 99.43 45.72 46.46
CA LEU A 12 97.97 45.79 46.46
C LEU A 12 97.42 44.62 45.62
N PHE A 13 96.73 43.67 46.26
CA PHE A 13 95.91 42.67 45.58
C PHE A 13 94.47 43.18 45.45
N THR A 14 94.06 43.49 44.22
CA THR A 14 92.65 43.68 43.85
C THR A 14 92.00 42.31 43.70
N PHE A 15 90.98 42.01 44.52
CA PHE A 15 90.17 40.80 44.34
C PHE A 15 89.19 41.00 43.17
N TYR A 16 89.35 40.22 42.11
CA TYR A 16 88.35 40.06 41.05
C TYR A 16 87.41 38.90 41.44
N SER A 17 86.12 39.18 41.63
CA SER A 17 85.08 38.15 41.72
C SER A 17 84.71 37.70 40.30
N GLY A 18 85.27 36.57 39.86
CA GLY A 18 84.81 35.88 38.65
C GLY A 18 83.56 35.07 38.95
N PHE A 19 82.55 35.14 38.08
CA PHE A 19 81.41 34.22 38.14
C PHE A 19 81.89 32.80 37.82
N SER A 20 81.47 31.82 38.62
CA SER A 20 81.81 30.40 38.47
C SER A 20 80.76 29.67 37.62
N GLN A 21 80.70 29.96 36.31
CA GLN A 21 80.04 29.08 35.35
C GLN A 21 81.03 28.03 34.84
N ILE A 22 80.60 26.77 34.79
CA ILE A 22 81.40 25.66 34.29
C ILE A 22 81.10 25.49 32.80
N GLY A 23 82.02 25.95 31.95
CA GLY A 23 82.02 25.65 30.53
C GLY A 23 82.89 24.44 30.23
N ILE A 24 82.34 23.43 29.56
CA ILE A 24 83.10 22.30 29.02
C ILE A 24 82.97 22.35 27.49
N GLY A 25 84.06 22.66 26.79
CA GLY A 25 84.06 22.83 25.33
C GLY A 25 83.56 24.18 24.82
N THR A 26 83.29 25.15 25.71
CA THR A 26 82.93 26.55 25.38
C THR A 26 83.58 27.53 26.37
N THR A 27 83.96 28.72 25.90
CA THR A 27 84.48 29.82 26.73
C THR A 27 83.40 30.83 27.11
N THR A 28 82.19 30.67 26.60
CA THR A 28 81.03 31.52 26.91
C THR A 28 79.84 30.66 27.32
N PRO A 29 79.85 30.08 28.54
CA PRO A 29 78.77 29.20 29.00
C PRO A 29 77.44 29.95 29.10
N ALA A 30 76.37 29.38 28.55
CA ALA A 30 75.02 29.95 28.60
C ALA A 30 74.24 29.57 29.88
N ALA A 31 74.78 28.66 30.68
CA ALA A 31 74.21 28.22 31.96
C ALA A 31 75.32 27.97 32.99
N ALA A 32 74.95 27.73 34.25
CA ALA A 32 75.90 27.43 35.32
C ALA A 32 76.77 26.19 35.03
N LEU A 33 76.25 25.25 34.25
CA LEU A 33 76.98 24.19 33.56
C LEU A 33 76.55 24.18 32.09
N ASP A 34 77.49 24.44 31.19
CA ASP A 34 77.29 24.37 29.73
C ASP A 34 78.31 23.41 29.13
N VAL A 35 77.82 22.37 28.47
CA VAL A 35 78.67 21.38 27.80
C VAL A 35 78.40 21.43 26.31
N THR A 36 79.35 21.97 25.55
CA THR A 36 79.27 22.07 24.09
C THR A 36 80.17 21.02 23.45
N SER A 37 79.59 20.17 22.60
CA SER A 37 80.32 19.13 21.88
C SER A 37 79.54 18.70 20.63
N ALA A 38 80.22 18.52 19.51
CA ALA A 38 79.59 18.07 18.26
C ALA A 38 79.40 16.54 18.19
N THR A 39 80.15 15.77 18.99
CA THR A 39 80.21 14.29 18.87
C THR A 39 80.12 13.54 20.20
N ASN A 40 80.55 14.15 21.31
CA ASN A 40 80.47 13.57 22.66
C ASN A 40 79.24 14.08 23.44
N GLY A 41 78.66 13.24 24.27
CA GLY A 41 77.57 13.61 25.20
C GLY A 41 78.04 13.79 26.66
N VAL A 42 77.10 14.11 27.54
CA VAL A 42 77.34 14.15 28.99
C VAL A 42 76.94 12.81 29.61
N LEU A 43 77.88 12.13 30.25
CA LEU A 43 77.59 10.90 30.99
C LEU A 43 77.10 11.25 32.40
N ILE A 44 75.80 11.12 32.61
CA ILE A 44 75.16 11.26 33.93
C ILE A 44 75.39 9.99 34.76
N PRO A 45 75.51 10.07 36.11
CA PRO A 45 75.73 8.90 36.97
C PRO A 45 74.73 7.77 36.69
N ARG A 46 75.27 6.58 36.42
CA ARG A 46 74.49 5.36 36.17
C ARG A 46 74.30 4.61 37.48
N ILE A 47 73.08 4.57 37.97
CA ILE A 47 72.75 4.05 39.30
C ILE A 47 71.65 3.00 39.19
N ALA A 48 71.77 1.87 39.89
CA ALA A 48 70.69 0.91 39.99
C ALA A 48 69.69 1.35 41.09
N LEU A 49 68.57 1.94 40.70
CA LEU A 49 67.49 2.30 41.63
C LEU A 49 66.68 1.06 42.03
N SER A 50 66.14 1.06 43.25
CA SER A 50 65.34 -0.06 43.77
C SER A 50 63.83 0.16 43.65
N ALA A 51 63.36 1.40 43.79
CA ALA A 51 61.97 1.82 43.59
C ALA A 51 61.92 3.35 43.40
N THR A 52 60.84 3.87 42.82
CA THR A 52 60.70 5.33 42.62
C THR A 52 60.58 6.06 43.94
N ASN A 53 59.99 5.46 44.98
CA ASN A 53 59.79 6.08 46.29
C ASN A 53 60.98 5.92 47.26
N VAL A 54 62.15 5.50 46.78
CA VAL A 54 63.35 5.30 47.60
C VAL A 54 64.51 6.08 46.99
N SER A 55 65.05 7.06 47.73
CA SER A 55 66.17 7.89 47.24
C SER A 55 67.49 7.10 47.14
N ALA A 56 67.68 6.10 47.99
CA ALA A 56 68.84 5.20 47.97
C ALA A 56 68.90 4.41 46.65
N PRO A 57 70.10 4.11 46.12
CA PRO A 57 71.42 4.30 46.74
C PRO A 57 72.02 5.70 46.52
N VAL A 58 71.29 6.64 45.91
CA VAL A 58 71.78 8.00 45.71
C VAL A 58 71.69 8.76 47.03
N VAL A 59 72.82 9.29 47.48
CA VAL A 59 72.95 10.02 48.74
C VAL A 59 73.31 11.47 48.48
N ASN A 60 72.91 12.36 49.39
CA ASN A 60 73.43 13.72 49.42
C ASN A 60 74.86 13.68 49.99
N PRO A 61 75.90 14.10 49.25
CA PRO A 61 77.28 14.09 49.75
C PRO A 61 77.50 14.97 50.97
N GLN A 62 76.65 15.97 51.20
CA GLN A 62 76.69 16.86 52.36
C GLN A 62 75.91 16.33 53.57
N GLY A 63 75.34 15.12 53.47
CA GLY A 63 74.41 14.58 54.46
C GLY A 63 72.99 15.13 54.31
N GLY A 64 72.04 14.55 55.05
CA GLY A 64 70.61 14.91 54.95
C GLY A 64 69.88 14.27 53.75
N GLY A 65 68.67 14.74 53.47
CA GLY A 65 67.85 14.25 52.37
C GLY A 65 68.46 14.55 50.99
N LEU A 66 68.17 13.69 50.01
CA LEU A 66 68.57 13.92 48.62
C LEU A 66 67.88 15.17 48.06
N VAL A 67 68.65 16.03 47.39
CA VAL A 67 68.17 17.33 46.88
C VAL A 67 67.33 17.15 45.61
N ALA A 68 66.21 17.85 45.52
CA ALA A 68 65.35 17.83 44.33
C ALA A 68 66.10 18.39 43.10
N GLY A 69 65.87 17.80 41.94
CA GLY A 69 66.61 18.07 40.70
C GLY A 69 67.86 17.20 40.50
N THR A 70 68.23 16.34 41.46
CA THR A 70 69.31 15.35 41.26
C THR A 70 68.96 14.43 40.10
N LEU A 71 69.79 14.37 39.06
CA LEU A 71 69.58 13.58 37.85
C LEU A 71 70.50 12.34 37.83
N VAL A 72 69.93 11.18 37.54
CA VAL A 72 70.66 9.91 37.35
C VAL A 72 70.13 9.17 36.13
N TYR A 73 70.95 8.29 35.56
CA TYR A 73 70.48 7.26 34.63
C TYR A 73 70.28 5.96 35.41
N ASN A 74 69.03 5.56 35.62
CA ASN A 74 68.70 4.28 36.22
C ASN A 74 69.13 3.13 35.30
N THR A 75 69.77 2.10 35.86
CA THR A 75 70.18 0.89 35.12
C THR A 75 69.36 -0.36 35.47
N ALA A 76 68.51 -0.30 36.48
CA ALA A 76 67.78 -1.47 36.99
C ALA A 76 66.33 -1.52 36.50
N THR A 77 65.82 -2.73 36.30
CA THR A 77 64.39 -3.01 36.34
C THR A 77 64.07 -3.59 37.72
N ALA A 78 63.44 -2.80 38.60
CA ALA A 78 63.23 -3.15 40.00
C ALA A 78 61.94 -2.53 40.57
N GLY A 79 61.52 -2.99 41.75
CA GLY A 79 60.31 -2.53 42.43
C GLY A 79 59.02 -3.19 41.90
N VAL A 80 57.88 -2.79 42.47
CA VAL A 80 56.54 -3.24 42.07
C VAL A 80 55.66 -2.03 41.74
N SER A 81 54.74 -2.18 40.80
CA SER A 81 53.79 -1.12 40.43
C SER A 81 53.02 -0.63 41.67
N PRO A 82 52.86 0.69 41.89
CA PRO A 82 53.17 1.81 40.98
C PRO A 82 54.59 2.38 41.11
N ASN A 83 55.45 1.81 41.96
CA ASN A 83 56.77 2.36 42.29
C ASN A 83 57.94 1.67 41.57
N ASN A 84 57.66 0.90 40.51
CA ASN A 84 58.70 0.22 39.75
C ASN A 84 59.56 1.22 38.95
N VAL A 85 60.84 0.90 38.82
CA VAL A 85 61.79 1.61 37.97
C VAL A 85 62.20 0.72 36.81
N ILE A 86 62.44 1.32 35.66
CA ILE A 86 63.04 0.69 34.47
C ILE A 86 64.26 1.52 34.02
N PRO A 87 65.20 0.95 33.24
CA PRO A 87 66.36 1.71 32.77
C PRO A 87 65.96 2.99 32.02
N GLY A 88 66.60 4.12 32.35
CA GLY A 88 66.27 5.43 31.79
C GLY A 88 66.70 6.59 32.68
N PHE A 89 66.51 7.83 32.24
CA PHE A 89 66.82 9.02 33.05
C PHE A 89 65.75 9.25 34.12
N TYR A 90 66.18 9.51 35.36
CA TYR A 90 65.30 9.88 36.47
C TYR A 90 65.86 11.12 37.18
N TYR A 91 64.97 12.01 37.60
CA TYR A 91 65.32 13.07 38.54
C TYR A 91 64.55 12.92 39.85
N TRP A 92 65.19 13.27 40.97
CA TRP A 92 64.54 13.28 42.27
C TRP A 92 63.66 14.54 42.40
N ASN A 93 62.39 14.41 42.74
CA ASN A 93 61.52 15.58 42.93
C ASN A 93 61.45 16.09 44.38
N GLY A 94 62.18 15.44 45.30
CA GLY A 94 62.12 15.68 46.74
C GLY A 94 61.48 14.54 47.53
N ALA A 95 60.70 13.68 46.88
CA ALA A 95 60.00 12.55 47.52
C ALA A 95 60.04 11.24 46.72
N VAL A 96 60.08 11.32 45.39
CA VAL A 96 60.15 10.17 44.48
C VAL A 96 61.06 10.48 43.27
N TRP A 97 61.61 9.44 42.65
CA TRP A 97 62.24 9.49 41.35
C TRP A 97 61.18 9.61 40.26
N ILE A 98 61.31 10.63 39.41
CA ILE A 98 60.47 10.85 38.25
C ILE A 98 61.27 10.52 36.99
N SER A 99 60.75 9.60 36.18
CA SER A 99 61.34 9.29 34.87
C SER A 99 61.23 10.51 33.94
N VAL A 100 62.36 10.95 33.38
CA VAL A 100 62.46 12.08 32.44
C VAL A 100 61.80 11.78 31.10
N SER A 101 61.82 10.51 30.67
CA SER A 101 61.15 10.11 29.41
C SER A 101 59.63 9.96 29.57
N GLY A 102 59.09 10.16 30.78
CA GLY A 102 57.82 9.57 31.18
C GLY A 102 57.89 8.03 31.03
N SER A 103 56.90 7.32 31.55
CA SER A 103 56.63 6.01 30.97
C SER A 103 56.10 6.29 29.55
N SER A 104 56.84 5.92 28.51
CA SER A 104 56.47 6.12 27.09
C SER A 104 55.21 5.36 26.65
N THR A 105 54.34 4.98 27.60
CA THR A 105 53.23 4.04 27.45
C THR A 105 51.87 4.65 27.78
N ASN A 106 51.80 5.89 28.30
CA ASN A 106 50.55 6.44 28.84
C ASN A 106 49.85 7.44 27.90
N HIS A 107 50.39 7.72 26.71
CA HIS A 107 49.77 8.59 25.71
C HIS A 107 49.31 7.80 24.50
N TRP A 108 48.27 8.29 23.81
CA TRP A 108 47.93 7.81 22.47
C TRP A 108 48.79 8.55 21.44
N ALA A 109 49.64 7.83 20.71
CA ALA A 109 50.56 8.42 19.74
C ALA A 109 49.84 8.78 18.42
N LEU A 110 50.35 9.80 17.72
CA LEU A 110 49.81 10.24 16.42
C LEU A 110 49.88 9.15 15.33
N THR A 111 50.87 8.27 15.42
CA THR A 111 51.04 7.12 14.51
C THR A 111 50.39 5.84 15.05
N GLY A 112 49.67 5.93 16.17
CA GLY A 112 49.05 4.80 16.86
C GLY A 112 49.96 4.07 17.85
N ASN A 113 49.34 3.25 18.69
CA ASN A 113 50.00 2.43 19.71
C ASN A 113 49.87 0.94 19.33
N GLY A 114 50.98 0.19 19.37
CA GLY A 114 50.97 -1.28 19.25
C GLY A 114 50.80 -1.97 20.61
N GLY A 115 50.34 -3.23 20.63
CA GLY A 115 50.32 -4.07 21.84
C GLY A 115 49.21 -3.76 22.86
N THR A 116 48.09 -3.18 22.42
CA THR A 116 46.95 -2.86 23.29
C THR A 116 46.17 -4.10 23.73
N THR A 117 45.69 -4.11 24.98
CA THR A 117 44.79 -5.12 25.53
C THR A 117 43.40 -4.52 25.74
N ALA A 118 42.36 -5.16 25.18
CA ALA A 118 40.97 -4.74 25.35
C ALA A 118 40.56 -4.73 26.84
N GLY A 119 39.83 -3.70 27.27
CA GLY A 119 39.44 -3.49 28.67
C GLY A 119 40.51 -2.83 29.55
N THR A 120 41.78 -2.81 29.11
CA THR A 120 42.88 -2.12 29.83
C THR A 120 43.29 -0.83 29.13
N ASN A 121 43.46 -0.84 27.81
CA ASN A 121 43.88 0.32 27.03
C ASN A 121 42.70 0.92 26.25
N TYR A 122 42.52 2.23 26.33
CA TYR A 122 41.47 2.94 25.60
C TYR A 122 41.86 4.41 25.37
N VAL A 123 41.18 5.03 24.40
CA VAL A 123 41.15 6.49 24.23
C VAL A 123 39.91 6.99 24.95
N GLY A 124 40.10 7.80 25.99
CA GLY A 124 38.98 8.36 26.74
C GLY A 124 39.38 8.96 28.08
N THR A 125 38.39 9.11 28.95
CA THR A 125 38.47 9.72 30.28
C THR A 125 38.18 8.66 31.35
N THR A 126 38.79 8.80 32.54
CA THR A 126 38.50 7.97 33.73
C THR A 126 37.48 8.63 34.66
N ASP A 127 37.17 9.90 34.44
CA ASP A 127 36.23 10.70 35.18
C ASP A 127 34.96 10.99 34.36
N ALA A 128 34.01 11.69 34.97
CA ALA A 128 32.70 11.98 34.39
C ALA A 128 32.74 13.11 33.33
N GLN A 129 33.69 13.07 32.42
CA GLN A 129 33.90 14.07 31.37
C GLN A 129 33.69 13.49 29.97
N ASP A 130 33.12 14.30 29.08
CA ASP A 130 32.91 13.93 27.68
C ASP A 130 34.23 13.73 26.92
N ILE A 131 34.21 12.86 25.90
CA ILE A 131 35.30 12.78 24.92
C ILE A 131 34.95 13.68 23.74
N ARG A 132 35.78 14.70 23.49
CA ARG A 132 35.54 15.67 22.41
C ARG A 132 36.59 15.64 21.31
N PHE A 133 36.12 15.52 20.08
CA PHE A 133 36.93 15.58 18.86
C PHE A 133 36.90 17.00 18.30
N LYS A 134 38.09 17.61 18.17
CA LYS A 134 38.27 18.99 17.68
C LYS A 134 39.20 19.03 16.46
N THR A 135 38.95 19.96 15.54
CA THR A 135 39.91 20.35 14.50
C THR A 135 40.03 21.86 14.42
N ALA A 136 41.26 22.38 14.37
CA ALA A 136 41.54 23.82 14.47
C ALA A 136 40.87 24.50 15.70
N GLY A 137 40.81 23.77 16.83
CA GLY A 137 40.17 24.23 18.06
C GLY A 137 38.63 24.16 18.07
N ALA A 138 37.98 23.94 16.93
CA ALA A 138 36.53 23.84 16.82
C ALA A 138 36.01 22.44 17.13
N ASP A 139 34.89 22.37 17.85
CA ASP A 139 34.21 21.12 18.20
C ASP A 139 33.57 20.48 16.95
N ARG A 140 33.83 19.18 16.75
CA ARG A 140 33.30 18.40 15.62
C ARG A 140 32.34 17.31 16.08
N PHE A 141 32.79 16.49 17.03
CA PHE A 141 32.00 15.41 17.61
C PHE A 141 32.22 15.29 19.11
N ASN A 142 31.22 14.77 19.82
CA ASN A 142 31.23 14.53 21.26
C ASN A 142 30.71 13.12 21.56
N ILE A 143 31.37 12.42 22.48
CA ILE A 143 30.79 11.28 23.19
C ILE A 143 30.42 11.78 24.58
N HIS A 144 29.13 11.88 24.86
CA HIS A 144 28.60 12.40 26.11
C HIS A 144 28.83 11.39 27.24
N ASN A 145 29.48 11.79 28.33
CA ASN A 145 29.71 10.92 29.48
C ASN A 145 28.40 10.46 30.13
N ALA A 146 27.43 11.36 30.29
CA ALA A 146 26.19 11.05 31.00
C ALA A 146 25.28 10.05 30.25
N THR A 147 25.35 10.02 28.91
CA THR A 147 24.40 9.26 28.07
C THR A 147 25.08 8.25 27.13
N GLY A 148 26.40 8.32 26.97
CA GLY A 148 27.14 7.57 25.94
C GLY A 148 26.83 8.03 24.50
N GLN A 149 26.02 9.07 24.30
CA GLN A 149 25.59 9.49 22.97
C GLN A 149 26.77 10.03 22.16
N PHE A 150 26.90 9.56 20.91
CA PHE A 150 27.74 10.21 19.92
C PHE A 150 26.94 11.29 19.18
N SER A 151 27.41 12.52 19.25
CA SER A 151 26.73 13.68 18.65
C SER A 151 27.68 14.51 17.81
N SER A 152 27.16 15.13 16.76
CA SER A 152 27.87 16.14 15.99
C SER A 152 27.48 17.54 16.43
N PHE A 153 28.40 18.48 16.31
CA PHE A 153 28.14 19.91 16.50
C PHE A 153 27.60 20.60 15.23
N ASN A 154 27.55 19.91 14.09
CA ASN A 154 27.00 20.43 12.84
C ASN A 154 25.82 19.57 12.38
N LEU A 155 24.74 20.22 11.94
CA LEU A 155 23.55 19.54 11.43
C LEU A 155 23.79 18.87 10.07
N GLY A 156 24.72 19.41 9.28
CA GLY A 156 25.00 19.01 7.90
C GLY A 156 24.02 19.63 6.91
N SER A 157 24.15 19.24 5.64
CA SER A 157 23.25 19.60 4.56
C SER A 157 23.21 18.48 3.51
N ALA A 158 22.33 18.58 2.52
CA ALA A 158 22.29 17.60 1.45
C ALA A 158 23.62 17.54 0.65
N THR A 159 24.29 18.68 0.42
CA THR A 159 25.58 18.76 -0.28
C THR A 159 26.79 18.44 0.59
N SER A 160 26.62 18.44 1.91
CA SER A 160 27.67 18.12 2.88
C SER A 160 27.03 17.50 4.13
N PRO A 161 26.65 16.22 4.09
CA PRO A 161 26.04 15.56 5.23
C PRO A 161 27.03 15.40 6.38
N THR A 162 26.54 15.39 7.62
CA THR A 162 27.39 15.26 8.81
C THR A 162 28.12 13.92 8.87
N TYR A 163 27.44 12.85 8.48
CA TYR A 163 28.06 11.55 8.24
C TYR A 163 28.08 11.30 6.73
N SER A 164 29.28 11.19 6.17
CA SER A 164 29.53 10.98 4.74
C SER A 164 30.75 10.08 4.52
N TRP A 165 31.08 9.80 3.27
CA TRP A 165 32.23 8.99 2.89
C TRP A 165 33.37 9.87 2.37
N ASN A 166 34.63 9.55 2.68
CA ASN A 166 35.77 10.41 2.30
C ASN A 166 35.84 10.68 0.78
N ALA A 167 35.56 9.66 -0.03
CA ALA A 167 35.53 9.79 -1.50
C ALA A 167 34.18 10.31 -2.04
N ASP A 168 33.13 10.38 -1.22
CA ASP A 168 31.80 10.85 -1.61
C ASP A 168 31.18 11.68 -0.48
N LEU A 169 31.54 12.96 -0.46
CA LEU A 169 31.16 13.90 0.59
C LEU A 169 29.72 14.43 0.45
N ASN A 170 29.02 14.08 -0.62
CA ASN A 170 27.65 14.55 -0.89
C ASN A 170 26.59 13.43 -0.77
N THR A 171 27.02 12.24 -0.33
CA THR A 171 26.18 11.10 0.01
C THR A 171 26.30 10.80 1.50
N GLY A 172 25.17 10.77 2.21
CA GLY A 172 25.21 10.60 3.65
C GLY A 172 23.93 10.97 4.40
N MET A 173 24.09 11.15 5.71
CA MET A 173 23.02 11.41 6.67
C MET A 173 23.26 12.72 7.42
N TYR A 174 22.20 13.50 7.60
CA TYR A 174 22.27 14.83 8.23
C TYR A 174 20.95 15.17 8.94
N SER A 175 21.00 16.10 9.89
CA SER A 175 19.82 16.64 10.55
C SER A 175 19.29 17.84 9.77
N THR A 176 17.97 17.92 9.60
CA THR A 176 17.32 19.07 8.93
C THR A 176 16.72 20.06 9.93
N GLY A 177 16.87 19.78 11.23
CA GLY A 177 16.29 20.53 12.33
C GLY A 177 16.05 19.63 13.54
N PRO A 178 15.48 20.17 14.63
CA PRO A 178 15.12 19.38 15.81
C PRO A 178 14.23 18.19 15.43
N ASP A 179 14.59 17.02 15.95
CA ASP A 179 13.84 15.77 15.80
C ASP A 179 13.60 15.35 14.33
N ALA A 180 14.45 15.80 13.39
CA ALA A 180 14.34 15.49 11.98
C ALA A 180 15.67 15.03 11.38
N ILE A 181 15.62 13.97 10.56
CA ILE A 181 16.79 13.35 9.93
C ILE A 181 16.55 13.11 8.45
N ALA A 182 17.57 13.34 7.64
CA ALA A 182 17.51 13.23 6.20
C ALA A 182 18.70 12.47 5.62
N PHE A 183 18.46 11.90 4.45
CA PHE A 183 19.42 11.14 3.67
C PHE A 183 19.62 11.83 2.33
N ALA A 184 20.87 11.96 1.91
CA ALA A 184 21.24 12.58 0.64
C ALA A 184 22.09 11.64 -0.21
N THR A 185 21.92 11.77 -1.53
CA THR A 185 22.83 11.22 -2.54
C THR A 185 23.00 12.25 -3.64
N ASN A 186 24.22 12.37 -4.19
CA ASN A 186 24.54 13.36 -5.21
C ASN A 186 24.12 14.79 -4.80
N GLY A 187 24.36 15.15 -3.53
CA GLY A 187 24.05 16.48 -3.01
C GLY A 187 22.56 16.82 -2.87
N THR A 188 21.66 15.85 -3.05
CA THR A 188 20.20 16.06 -3.07
C THR A 188 19.53 15.27 -1.95
N GLN A 189 18.58 15.89 -1.22
CA GLN A 189 17.75 15.17 -0.24
C GLN A 189 16.89 14.11 -0.94
N ARG A 190 17.04 12.85 -0.55
CA ARG A 190 16.28 11.72 -1.09
C ARG A 190 15.15 11.26 -0.18
N MET A 191 15.39 11.28 1.13
CA MET A 191 14.41 10.89 2.15
C MET A 191 14.58 11.76 3.38
N ARG A 192 13.48 12.10 4.04
CA ARG A 192 13.48 12.78 5.33
C ARG A 192 12.38 12.24 6.24
N PHE A 193 12.75 12.02 7.50
CA PHE A 193 11.84 11.78 8.62
C PHE A 193 11.66 13.11 9.35
N LEU A 194 10.40 13.52 9.54
CA LEU A 194 10.03 14.75 10.22
C LEU A 194 9.70 14.48 11.70
N ASN A 195 9.73 15.54 12.52
CA ASN A 195 9.48 15.48 13.96
C ASN A 195 8.07 14.98 14.36
N ASN A 196 7.11 15.03 13.43
CA ASN A 196 5.75 14.58 13.62
C ASN A 196 5.50 13.14 13.12
N GLY A 197 6.58 12.40 12.77
CA GLY A 197 6.53 11.02 12.30
C GLY A 197 6.35 10.86 10.78
N GLN A 198 6.11 11.96 10.04
CA GLN A 198 5.94 11.89 8.60
C GLN A 198 7.25 11.53 7.88
N ILE A 199 7.13 10.78 6.79
CA ILE A 199 8.24 10.40 5.91
C ILE A 199 7.98 10.99 4.52
N VAL A 200 8.96 11.70 3.97
CA VAL A 200 8.90 12.26 2.61
C VAL A 200 10.06 11.77 1.76
N ILE A 201 9.76 11.31 0.55
CA ILE A 201 10.75 10.84 -0.44
C ILE A 201 10.75 11.77 -1.66
N ASN A 202 11.95 12.16 -2.09
CA ASN A 202 12.23 12.99 -3.27
C ASN A 202 11.49 14.34 -3.30
N ASN A 203 11.21 14.92 -2.13
CA ASN A 203 10.69 16.28 -1.99
C ASN A 203 11.24 16.94 -0.72
N THR A 204 11.45 18.25 -0.77
CA THR A 204 11.94 19.08 0.35
C THR A 204 10.82 19.85 1.05
N ALA A 205 9.66 20.00 0.41
CA ALA A 205 8.46 20.54 1.05
C ALA A 205 7.93 19.59 2.14
N ALA A 206 7.17 20.13 3.09
CA ALA A 206 6.40 19.31 4.01
C ALA A 206 5.29 18.59 3.22
N PRO A 207 5.01 17.30 3.50
CA PRO A 207 3.87 16.62 2.92
C PRO A 207 2.56 17.23 3.45
N PHE A 208 1.43 16.91 2.82
CA PHE A 208 0.14 17.46 3.24
C PHE A 208 -0.22 16.99 4.67
N GLY A 209 -0.99 17.82 5.38
CA GLY A 209 -1.46 17.49 6.73
C GLY A 209 -2.34 16.23 6.69
N GLY A 210 -1.85 15.14 7.28
CA GLY A 210 -2.50 13.82 7.28
C GLY A 210 -1.67 12.72 6.62
N ASP A 211 -0.76 13.05 5.71
CA ASP A 211 0.09 12.07 5.03
C ASP A 211 1.20 11.58 5.97
N GLN A 212 1.24 10.29 6.33
CA GLN A 212 2.37 9.73 7.08
C GLN A 212 3.53 9.31 6.18
N PHE A 213 3.25 8.96 4.93
CA PHE A 213 4.24 8.58 3.93
C PHE A 213 3.91 9.22 2.58
N ALA A 214 4.78 10.11 2.11
CA ALA A 214 4.60 10.82 0.84
C ALA A 214 5.79 10.55 -0.09
N VAL A 215 5.49 10.09 -1.31
CA VAL A 215 6.48 9.78 -2.34
C VAL A 215 6.23 10.61 -3.59
N TYR A 216 7.20 11.41 -3.96
CA TYR A 216 7.16 12.22 -5.18
C TYR A 216 8.05 11.56 -6.24
N SER A 217 7.50 11.30 -7.43
CA SER A 217 8.21 10.62 -8.50
C SER A 217 7.69 11.08 -9.86
N THR A 218 8.56 11.06 -10.87
CA THR A 218 8.18 11.22 -12.28
C THR A 218 7.87 9.89 -12.96
N GLY A 219 8.20 8.76 -12.30
CA GLY A 219 7.85 7.40 -12.72
C GLY A 219 6.94 6.73 -11.69
N SER A 220 7.03 5.41 -11.54
CA SER A 220 6.31 4.70 -10.49
C SER A 220 6.80 5.15 -9.11
N ALA A 221 5.92 5.78 -8.34
CA ALA A 221 6.24 6.19 -6.96
C ALA A 221 6.46 4.96 -6.06
N ILE A 222 5.61 3.93 -6.20
CA ILE A 222 5.70 2.67 -5.45
C ILE A 222 5.49 1.51 -6.44
N ASN A 223 6.43 0.57 -6.46
CA ASN A 223 6.31 -0.69 -7.22
C ASN A 223 6.43 -1.88 -6.26
N ALA A 224 5.29 -2.52 -5.94
CA ALA A 224 5.23 -3.61 -4.97
C ALA A 224 5.17 -4.97 -5.67
N TYR A 225 6.33 -5.65 -5.75
CA TYR A 225 6.46 -6.98 -6.35
C TYR A 225 6.70 -8.04 -5.28
N THR A 226 5.98 -9.16 -5.36
CA THR A 226 6.11 -10.26 -4.41
C THR A 226 5.65 -11.59 -5.02
N SER A 227 6.18 -12.71 -4.51
CA SER A 227 5.65 -14.06 -4.73
C SER A 227 4.63 -14.50 -3.66
N GLY A 228 4.43 -13.67 -2.63
CA GLY A 228 3.41 -13.88 -1.60
C GLY A 228 2.00 -13.45 -2.06
N PRO A 229 0.98 -13.68 -1.22
CA PRO A 229 -0.42 -13.43 -1.60
C PRO A 229 -0.79 -11.94 -1.73
N TYR A 230 -0.02 -11.02 -1.15
CA TYR A 230 -0.32 -9.59 -1.14
C TYR A 230 0.91 -8.76 -1.52
N GLY A 231 0.84 -8.07 -2.67
CA GLY A 231 1.81 -7.02 -3.00
C GLY A 231 1.65 -5.78 -2.12
N VAL A 232 0.41 -5.33 -1.94
CA VAL A 232 0.03 -4.26 -1.01
C VAL A 232 -1.20 -4.74 -0.24
N TYR A 233 -1.13 -4.69 1.10
CA TYR A 233 -2.27 -4.91 1.98
C TYR A 233 -2.66 -3.58 2.60
N SER A 234 -3.90 -3.15 2.36
CA SER A 234 -4.44 -1.90 2.89
C SER A 234 -5.72 -2.18 3.67
N GLN A 235 -5.77 -1.69 4.92
CA GLN A 235 -6.87 -1.94 5.85
C GLN A 235 -7.09 -0.69 6.68
N THR A 236 -8.37 -0.41 6.97
CA THR A 236 -8.78 0.60 7.95
C THR A 236 -9.84 0.01 8.86
N THR A 237 -9.75 0.32 10.15
CA THR A 237 -10.75 -0.03 11.17
C THR A 237 -11.62 1.17 11.54
N ALA A 238 -11.34 2.35 10.98
CA ALA A 238 -12.12 3.55 11.23
C ALA A 238 -13.48 3.47 10.54
N ALA A 239 -14.53 3.87 11.27
CA ALA A 239 -15.87 4.00 10.68
C ALA A 239 -15.84 5.02 9.52
N GLY A 240 -16.30 4.61 8.34
CA GLY A 240 -16.24 5.43 7.12
C GLY A 240 -14.84 5.61 6.52
N GLY A 241 -13.84 4.89 7.01
CA GLY A 241 -12.48 4.96 6.45
C GLY A 241 -12.38 4.30 5.08
N PHE A 242 -11.45 4.78 4.27
CA PHE A 242 -11.05 4.14 3.01
C PHE A 242 -9.75 3.36 3.24
N GLY A 243 -9.75 2.05 2.96
CA GLY A 243 -8.51 1.26 2.99
C GLY A 243 -7.52 1.73 1.92
N LEU A 244 -8.03 2.01 0.73
CA LEU A 244 -7.31 2.61 -0.39
C LEU A 244 -8.14 3.76 -0.98
N TYR A 245 -7.53 4.94 -1.10
CA TYR A 245 -8.11 6.08 -1.81
C TYR A 245 -7.25 6.40 -3.02
N ALA A 246 -7.74 6.04 -4.21
CA ALA A 246 -7.02 6.20 -5.46
C ALA A 246 -7.67 7.31 -6.30
N TYR A 247 -6.94 8.40 -6.54
CA TYR A 247 -7.45 9.61 -7.17
C TYR A 247 -6.48 10.10 -8.25
N SER A 248 -7.04 10.52 -9.38
CA SER A 248 -6.27 11.08 -10.49
C SER A 248 -6.99 12.31 -11.05
N THR A 249 -6.21 13.35 -11.36
CA THR A 249 -6.70 14.65 -11.89
C THR A 249 -6.41 14.83 -13.38
N GLY A 250 -5.63 13.93 -13.98
CA GLY A 250 -5.26 14.02 -15.39
C GLY A 250 -6.44 13.72 -16.31
N ALA A 251 -6.49 14.35 -17.47
CA ALA A 251 -7.40 13.93 -18.55
C ALA A 251 -7.05 12.50 -19.00
N ASN A 252 -8.07 11.70 -19.35
CA ASN A 252 -7.91 10.31 -19.78
C ASN A 252 -7.14 9.43 -18.78
N SER A 253 -7.28 9.71 -17.48
CA SER A 253 -6.57 9.00 -16.43
C SER A 253 -7.46 7.97 -15.74
N TYR A 254 -6.82 6.98 -15.11
CA TYR A 254 -7.47 6.00 -14.26
C TYR A 254 -7.12 6.31 -12.81
N GLY A 255 -8.12 6.43 -11.92
CA GLY A 255 -7.86 6.51 -10.48
C GLY A 255 -7.24 5.21 -9.97
N ALA A 256 -7.79 4.06 -10.40
CA ALA A 256 -7.23 2.73 -10.16
C ALA A 256 -7.35 1.88 -11.43
N PHE A 257 -6.30 1.12 -11.75
CA PHE A 257 -6.30 0.13 -12.82
C PHE A 257 -5.92 -1.23 -12.21
N THR A 258 -6.84 -2.19 -12.31
CA THR A 258 -6.65 -3.54 -11.77
C THR A 258 -6.82 -4.55 -12.90
N TYR A 259 -5.83 -5.42 -13.08
CA TYR A 259 -5.78 -6.36 -14.18
C TYR A 259 -5.12 -7.67 -13.72
N SER A 260 -5.63 -8.79 -14.21
CA SER A 260 -5.03 -10.11 -13.99
C SER A 260 -4.80 -10.79 -15.33
N ALA A 261 -3.54 -11.13 -15.61
CA ALA A 261 -3.13 -11.82 -16.83
C ALA A 261 -3.17 -13.36 -16.71
N GLY A 262 -3.38 -13.88 -15.49
CA GLY A 262 -3.35 -15.31 -15.23
C GLY A 262 -4.57 -16.04 -15.80
N THR A 263 -4.41 -17.33 -16.10
CA THR A 263 -5.54 -18.20 -16.42
C THR A 263 -6.53 -18.20 -15.25
N ALA A 264 -7.82 -17.94 -15.53
CA ALA A 264 -8.86 -17.74 -14.52
C ALA A 264 -8.58 -16.56 -13.55
N GLY A 265 -7.79 -15.58 -13.96
CA GLY A 265 -7.50 -14.38 -13.19
C GLY A 265 -8.72 -13.49 -12.99
N VAL A 266 -8.85 -12.94 -11.78
CA VAL A 266 -9.88 -11.95 -11.45
C VAL A 266 -9.21 -10.57 -11.42
N GLY A 267 -9.65 -9.66 -12.30
CA GLY A 267 -9.12 -8.28 -12.33
C GLY A 267 -9.51 -7.49 -11.09
N THR A 268 -10.78 -7.56 -10.68
CA THR A 268 -11.31 -6.91 -9.48
C THR A 268 -12.31 -7.83 -8.79
N TYR A 269 -12.18 -8.01 -7.48
CA TYR A 269 -13.16 -8.72 -6.65
C TYR A 269 -13.70 -7.76 -5.59
N GLY A 270 -14.96 -7.31 -5.75
CA GLY A 270 -15.65 -6.48 -4.77
C GLY A 270 -16.65 -7.32 -3.98
N ALA A 271 -16.55 -7.29 -2.65
CA ALA A 271 -17.42 -8.05 -1.76
C ALA A 271 -17.75 -7.24 -0.50
N ALA A 272 -18.97 -7.41 -0.01
CA ALA A 272 -19.43 -6.87 1.27
C ALA A 272 -20.21 -7.96 2.03
N GLN A 273 -19.97 -8.07 3.33
CA GLN A 273 -20.61 -9.07 4.21
C GLN A 273 -21.66 -8.44 5.14
N SER A 274 -22.35 -7.40 4.65
CA SER A 274 -23.43 -6.72 5.36
C SER A 274 -24.71 -6.81 4.54
N ALA A 275 -25.87 -6.94 5.20
CA ALA A 275 -27.18 -6.93 4.55
C ALA A 275 -27.43 -5.65 3.72
N THR A 276 -26.72 -4.56 4.06
CA THR A 276 -26.83 -3.25 3.42
C THR A 276 -25.54 -2.81 2.71
N GLY A 277 -24.52 -3.70 2.68
CA GLY A 277 -23.22 -3.39 2.10
C GLY A 277 -23.19 -3.63 0.59
N TYR A 278 -22.37 -2.87 -0.12
CA TYR A 278 -22.17 -3.02 -1.56
C TYR A 278 -20.78 -3.59 -1.84
N GLY A 279 -20.69 -4.66 -2.62
CA GLY A 279 -19.40 -5.18 -3.06
C GLY A 279 -18.69 -4.21 -4.01
N ILE A 280 -19.43 -3.60 -4.94
CA ILE A 280 -18.97 -2.55 -5.85
C ILE A 280 -20.04 -1.46 -5.89
N TRP A 281 -19.63 -0.20 -5.69
CA TRP A 281 -20.51 0.97 -5.86
C TRP A 281 -19.93 1.89 -6.93
N GLY A 282 -20.52 1.85 -8.13
CA GLY A 282 -20.18 2.76 -9.21
C GLY A 282 -21.10 3.98 -9.19
N ARG A 283 -20.51 5.18 -9.20
CA ARG A 283 -21.22 6.45 -9.25
C ARG A 283 -20.50 7.39 -10.20
N ASN A 284 -21.27 8.02 -11.08
CA ASN A 284 -20.84 9.19 -11.81
C ASN A 284 -21.51 10.43 -11.21
N GLY A 285 -20.74 11.47 -10.95
CA GLY A 285 -21.26 12.72 -10.38
C GLY A 285 -21.93 13.63 -11.41
N ASP A 286 -21.69 13.37 -12.69
CA ASP A 286 -22.26 14.13 -13.80
C ASP A 286 -23.65 13.62 -14.18
N VAL A 287 -24.55 14.54 -14.57
CA VAL A 287 -25.94 14.24 -14.95
C VAL A 287 -26.03 13.41 -16.24
N LEU A 288 -25.01 13.47 -17.10
CA LEU A 288 -24.88 12.70 -18.33
C LEU A 288 -23.94 11.49 -18.16
N GLY A 289 -23.50 11.23 -16.92
CA GLY A 289 -22.49 10.23 -16.63
C GLY A 289 -23.06 8.81 -16.56
N THR A 290 -22.26 7.83 -16.99
CA THR A 290 -22.52 6.41 -16.71
C THR A 290 -21.80 5.97 -15.44
N GLY A 291 -22.54 5.39 -14.49
CA GLY A 291 -22.01 4.97 -13.18
C GLY A 291 -21.13 3.73 -13.25
N VAL A 292 -21.57 2.70 -13.99
CA VAL A 292 -20.83 1.45 -14.22
C VAL A 292 -20.86 1.11 -15.71
N THR A 293 -19.70 0.75 -16.28
CA THR A 293 -19.64 0.20 -17.64
C THR A 293 -18.96 -1.17 -17.63
N GLY A 294 -19.50 -2.12 -18.40
CA GLY A 294 -18.92 -3.44 -18.59
C GLY A 294 -18.86 -3.80 -20.07
N SER A 295 -17.74 -4.36 -20.50
CA SER A 295 -17.58 -4.90 -21.85
C SER A 295 -16.99 -6.30 -21.81
N GLY A 296 -17.71 -7.24 -22.41
CA GLY A 296 -17.30 -8.62 -22.59
C GLY A 296 -16.72 -8.88 -23.97
N ASN A 297 -16.07 -10.03 -24.16
CA ASN A 297 -15.69 -10.56 -25.47
C ASN A 297 -14.84 -9.60 -26.34
N ASN A 298 -13.91 -8.86 -25.71
CA ASN A 298 -13.02 -7.90 -26.37
C ASN A 298 -13.78 -6.81 -27.17
N GLN A 299 -14.95 -6.40 -26.67
CA GLN A 299 -15.74 -5.34 -27.31
C GLN A 299 -15.35 -3.96 -26.77
N THR A 300 -15.65 -2.92 -27.56
CA THR A 300 -15.65 -1.54 -27.06
C THR A 300 -16.91 -1.32 -26.21
N SER A 301 -16.76 -0.64 -25.06
CA SER A 301 -17.91 -0.27 -24.24
C SER A 301 -18.71 0.84 -24.93
N TRP A 302 -20.03 0.65 -25.04
CA TRP A 302 -20.97 1.69 -25.48
C TRP A 302 -21.84 2.13 -24.31
N TYR A 303 -22.14 3.42 -24.22
CA TYR A 303 -22.99 4.01 -23.18
C TYR A 303 -23.88 5.11 -23.78
N LEU A 304 -24.87 5.56 -23.01
CA LEU A 304 -25.81 6.59 -23.45
C LEU A 304 -25.22 7.99 -23.22
N ASN A 305 -25.34 8.89 -24.21
CA ASN A 305 -24.91 10.29 -24.06
C ASN A 305 -25.68 11.04 -22.96
N ALA A 306 -26.87 10.56 -22.58
CA ALA A 306 -27.68 11.09 -21.49
C ALA A 306 -27.33 10.49 -20.11
N GLY A 307 -26.32 9.63 -20.05
CA GLY A 307 -25.93 8.90 -18.84
C GLY A 307 -26.77 7.66 -18.58
N SER A 308 -26.28 6.82 -17.65
CA SER A 308 -26.98 5.63 -17.20
C SER A 308 -26.45 5.15 -15.84
N GLY A 309 -27.26 4.40 -15.08
CA GLY A 309 -26.74 3.71 -13.89
C GLY A 309 -25.70 2.65 -14.26
N GLY A 310 -25.97 1.90 -15.34
CA GLY A 310 -25.10 0.88 -15.90
C GLY A 310 -25.16 0.84 -17.42
N ALA A 311 -24.07 0.44 -18.08
CA ALA A 311 -24.01 0.14 -19.51
C ALA A 311 -23.21 -1.14 -19.73
N PHE A 312 -23.77 -2.09 -20.48
CA PHE A 312 -23.13 -3.38 -20.71
C PHE A 312 -23.09 -3.70 -22.20
N THR A 313 -21.92 -4.10 -22.70
CA THR A 313 -21.71 -4.50 -24.09
C THR A 313 -21.13 -5.92 -24.13
N GLY A 314 -21.65 -6.78 -25.02
CA GLY A 314 -21.12 -8.11 -25.26
C GLY A 314 -21.40 -8.54 -26.70
N THR A 315 -20.64 -9.50 -27.22
CA THR A 315 -20.80 -9.97 -28.61
C THR A 315 -22.08 -10.80 -28.78
N THR A 316 -22.38 -11.67 -27.81
CA THR A 316 -23.55 -12.56 -27.84
C THR A 316 -24.56 -12.17 -26.77
N SER A 317 -24.10 -11.95 -25.55
CA SER A 317 -24.92 -11.53 -24.41
C SER A 317 -24.20 -10.41 -23.66
N ALA A 318 -24.83 -9.24 -23.57
CA ALA A 318 -24.33 -8.11 -22.78
C ALA A 318 -24.63 -8.26 -21.29
N LEU A 319 -25.77 -8.88 -20.95
CA LEU A 319 -26.23 -9.10 -19.58
C LEU A 319 -26.70 -10.54 -19.42
N TYR A 320 -26.31 -11.16 -18.31
CA TYR A 320 -26.77 -12.50 -17.91
C TYR A 320 -27.35 -12.43 -16.50
N GLY A 321 -28.65 -12.72 -16.37
CA GLY A 321 -29.35 -12.84 -15.09
C GLY A 321 -29.75 -14.29 -14.84
N ARG A 322 -29.42 -14.82 -13.66
CA ARG A 322 -29.84 -16.14 -13.18
C ARG A 322 -30.17 -16.06 -11.70
N PHE A 323 -31.36 -16.50 -11.33
CA PHE A 323 -31.73 -16.73 -9.93
C PHE A 323 -31.55 -18.22 -9.58
N LEU A 324 -31.18 -18.49 -8.33
CA LEU A 324 -30.85 -19.85 -7.86
C LEU A 324 -31.85 -20.39 -6.83
N THR A 325 -32.82 -19.57 -6.41
CA THR A 325 -33.79 -19.96 -5.38
C THR A 325 -34.72 -21.07 -5.86
N GLY A 326 -35.04 -22.00 -4.96
CA GLY A 326 -36.10 -22.99 -5.12
C GLY A 326 -37.52 -22.43 -4.98
N GLY A 327 -37.66 -21.29 -4.29
CA GLY A 327 -38.92 -20.54 -4.12
C GLY A 327 -39.14 -19.51 -5.23
N VAL A 328 -39.83 -18.40 -4.90
CA VAL A 328 -40.11 -17.27 -5.81
C VAL A 328 -38.81 -16.58 -6.23
N GLY A 329 -38.66 -16.21 -7.50
CA GLY A 329 -37.48 -15.50 -7.97
C GLY A 329 -37.62 -14.87 -9.36
N GLU A 330 -36.75 -13.91 -9.65
CA GLU A 330 -36.72 -13.11 -10.86
C GLU A 330 -35.28 -12.97 -11.39
N ALA A 331 -35.10 -12.88 -12.70
CA ALA A 331 -33.80 -12.61 -13.31
C ALA A 331 -33.44 -11.11 -13.30
N ALA A 332 -34.46 -10.24 -13.41
CA ALA A 332 -34.31 -8.79 -13.31
C ALA A 332 -35.59 -8.12 -12.80
N THR A 333 -35.41 -6.99 -12.12
CA THR A 333 -36.46 -6.10 -11.65
C THR A 333 -36.24 -4.70 -12.18
N PHE A 334 -37.28 -4.09 -12.72
CA PHE A 334 -37.30 -2.70 -13.15
C PHE A 334 -38.42 -1.98 -12.41
N GLN A 335 -38.17 -0.75 -11.96
CA GLN A 335 -39.15 0.05 -11.23
C GLN A 335 -38.97 1.52 -11.60
N ASP A 336 -40.07 2.28 -11.67
CA ASP A 336 -40.02 3.73 -11.81
C ASP A 336 -40.20 4.47 -10.45
N SER A 337 -40.22 5.79 -10.51
CA SER A 337 -40.47 6.63 -9.33
C SER A 337 -41.94 6.67 -8.90
N PHE A 338 -42.87 6.19 -9.73
CA PHE A 338 -44.32 6.19 -9.50
C PHE A 338 -44.84 4.80 -9.06
N ALA A 339 -43.93 3.92 -8.65
CA ALA A 339 -44.19 2.57 -8.16
C ALA A 339 -44.69 1.57 -9.20
N ALA A 340 -44.61 1.88 -10.50
CA ALA A 340 -44.77 0.87 -11.54
C ALA A 340 -43.55 -0.07 -11.52
N GLN A 341 -43.81 -1.37 -11.67
CA GLN A 341 -42.76 -2.40 -11.60
C GLN A 341 -42.92 -3.45 -12.70
N TRP A 342 -41.78 -3.96 -13.17
CA TRP A 342 -41.69 -5.02 -14.17
C TRP A 342 -40.66 -6.06 -13.74
N LEU A 343 -41.07 -7.32 -13.75
CA LEU A 343 -40.22 -8.48 -13.46
C LEU A 343 -39.96 -9.25 -14.76
N VAL A 344 -38.70 -9.58 -15.03
CA VAL A 344 -38.29 -10.33 -16.22
C VAL A 344 -37.77 -11.70 -15.81
N GLY A 345 -38.25 -12.76 -16.48
CA GLY A 345 -37.93 -14.14 -16.14
C GLY A 345 -38.35 -14.48 -14.72
N TYR A 346 -39.65 -14.30 -14.41
CA TYR A 346 -40.20 -14.42 -13.07
C TYR A 346 -40.83 -15.79 -12.85
N TRP A 347 -40.53 -16.39 -11.71
CA TRP A 347 -41.17 -17.60 -11.20
C TRP A 347 -41.96 -17.24 -9.94
N SER A 348 -43.29 -17.38 -10.01
CA SER A 348 -44.19 -17.00 -8.91
C SER A 348 -44.28 -18.01 -7.77
N GLY A 349 -43.59 -19.15 -7.88
CA GLY A 349 -43.84 -20.33 -7.04
C GLY A 349 -44.82 -21.32 -7.68
N ALA A 350 -45.58 -20.89 -8.69
CA ALA A 350 -46.53 -21.74 -9.42
C ALA A 350 -46.41 -21.63 -10.95
N GLN A 351 -45.98 -20.49 -11.48
CA GLN A 351 -45.98 -20.19 -12.92
C GLN A 351 -44.74 -19.42 -13.34
N TYR A 352 -44.34 -19.59 -14.60
CA TYR A 352 -43.31 -18.78 -15.23
C TYR A 352 -43.93 -17.66 -16.06
N TYR A 353 -43.42 -16.46 -15.85
CA TYR A 353 -43.74 -15.30 -16.67
C TYR A 353 -42.46 -14.83 -17.37
N LYS A 354 -42.56 -14.65 -18.69
CA LYS A 354 -41.48 -14.00 -19.45
C LYS A 354 -41.28 -12.56 -18.95
N ILE A 355 -42.38 -11.81 -18.87
CA ILE A 355 -42.46 -10.47 -18.30
C ILE A 355 -43.82 -10.36 -17.59
N ILE A 356 -43.83 -9.78 -16.38
CA ILE A 356 -45.06 -9.42 -15.64
C ILE A 356 -44.87 -8.06 -14.98
N GLY A 357 -45.89 -7.19 -15.04
CA GLY A 357 -45.79 -5.84 -14.49
C GLY A 357 -46.98 -4.96 -14.86
N ASN A 358 -46.89 -3.67 -14.54
CA ASN A 358 -47.91 -2.69 -14.89
C ASN A 358 -47.83 -2.27 -16.37
N GLY A 359 -48.99 -1.93 -16.97
CA GLY A 359 -49.08 -1.41 -18.35
C GLY A 359 -49.34 -2.50 -19.41
N ALA A 360 -49.57 -2.08 -20.65
CA ALA A 360 -49.93 -2.97 -21.76
C ALA A 360 -48.70 -3.57 -22.45
N VAL A 361 -48.78 -4.84 -22.87
CA VAL A 361 -47.76 -5.48 -23.72
C VAL A 361 -48.01 -5.11 -25.19
N SER A 362 -46.98 -4.60 -25.86
CA SER A 362 -47.10 -4.08 -27.23
C SER A 362 -45.84 -4.35 -28.05
N THR A 363 -45.98 -4.32 -29.38
CA THR A 363 -44.88 -4.35 -30.35
C THR A 363 -44.91 -3.10 -31.24
N ILE A 364 -43.88 -2.93 -32.06
CA ILE A 364 -43.75 -1.83 -33.01
C ILE A 364 -43.82 -2.40 -34.43
N VAL A 365 -44.65 -1.80 -35.29
CA VAL A 365 -44.79 -2.14 -36.71
C VAL A 365 -44.58 -0.91 -37.59
N ASP A 366 -44.39 -1.11 -38.88
CA ASP A 366 -44.33 -0.02 -39.87
C ASP A 366 -45.74 0.47 -40.24
N GLY A 367 -45.93 1.79 -40.17
CA GLY A 367 -47.10 2.49 -40.66
C GLY A 367 -47.06 2.69 -42.17
N LEU A 368 -48.13 3.28 -42.72
CA LEU A 368 -48.27 3.50 -44.17
C LEU A 368 -47.16 4.40 -44.76
N ASN A 369 -46.50 5.21 -43.93
CA ASN A 369 -45.44 6.11 -44.36
C ASN A 369 -44.05 5.68 -43.84
N ASN A 370 -43.86 4.39 -43.49
CA ASN A 370 -42.67 3.84 -42.82
C ASN A 370 -42.35 4.47 -41.45
N ASP A 371 -43.32 5.15 -40.86
CA ASP A 371 -43.27 5.60 -39.46
C ASP A 371 -43.48 4.41 -38.52
N LYS A 372 -42.83 4.42 -37.36
CA LYS A 372 -42.99 3.35 -36.36
C LYS A 372 -44.26 3.60 -35.56
N VAL A 373 -45.21 2.67 -35.62
CA VAL A 373 -46.49 2.73 -34.89
C VAL A 373 -46.63 1.55 -33.91
N VAL A 374 -47.43 1.73 -32.86
CA VAL A 374 -47.62 0.74 -31.78
C VAL A 374 -48.76 -0.22 -32.15
N MET A 375 -48.54 -1.52 -31.96
CA MET A 375 -49.55 -2.58 -32.04
C MET A 375 -49.63 -3.34 -30.72
N HIS A 376 -50.83 -3.47 -30.17
CA HIS A 376 -51.05 -4.06 -28.84
C HIS A 376 -51.31 -5.58 -28.91
N CYS A 377 -50.83 -6.30 -27.90
CA CYS A 377 -51.19 -7.70 -27.68
C CYS A 377 -52.53 -7.80 -26.93
N PRO A 378 -53.40 -8.79 -27.23
CA PRO A 378 -54.56 -9.08 -26.40
C PRO A 378 -54.16 -9.56 -25.00
N GLU A 379 -54.82 -9.03 -23.96
CA GLU A 379 -54.70 -9.53 -22.58
C GLU A 379 -55.93 -10.36 -22.22
N THR A 380 -55.71 -11.53 -21.63
CA THR A 380 -56.76 -12.50 -21.31
C THR A 380 -56.78 -12.85 -19.83
N PRO A 381 -57.95 -13.12 -19.23
CA PRO A 381 -58.03 -13.59 -17.84
C PRO A 381 -57.40 -14.97 -17.61
N GLU A 382 -57.19 -15.76 -18.67
CA GLU A 382 -56.67 -17.13 -18.66
C GLU A 382 -55.41 -17.22 -19.52
N ASN A 383 -54.57 -18.23 -19.30
CA ASN A 383 -53.42 -18.54 -20.15
C ASN A 383 -53.86 -19.32 -21.39
N LEU A 384 -54.08 -18.62 -22.51
CA LEU A 384 -54.64 -19.20 -23.73
C LEU A 384 -53.60 -19.29 -24.86
N PHE A 385 -53.71 -20.35 -25.65
CA PHE A 385 -53.16 -20.42 -27.00
C PHE A 385 -54.27 -20.21 -28.04
N GLN A 386 -53.89 -19.60 -29.15
CA GLN A 386 -54.76 -19.38 -30.30
C GLN A 386 -54.09 -19.87 -31.57
N ASP A 387 -54.85 -20.57 -32.40
CA ASP A 387 -54.43 -21.04 -33.72
C ASP A 387 -55.51 -20.75 -34.75
N PHE A 388 -55.13 -20.66 -36.03
CA PHE A 388 -56.01 -20.34 -37.14
C PHE A 388 -55.78 -21.30 -38.31
N GLY A 389 -56.83 -21.68 -39.00
CA GLY A 389 -56.71 -22.54 -40.17
C GLY A 389 -57.85 -22.37 -41.16
N GLN A 390 -57.74 -23.08 -42.28
CA GLN A 390 -58.75 -23.14 -43.32
C GLN A 390 -58.98 -24.60 -43.70
N ALA A 391 -60.22 -24.92 -44.05
CA ALA A 391 -60.58 -26.24 -44.56
C ALA A 391 -61.78 -26.15 -45.50
N LYS A 392 -62.20 -27.29 -46.03
CA LYS A 392 -63.28 -27.38 -47.01
C LYS A 392 -64.27 -28.45 -46.59
N LEU A 393 -65.56 -28.13 -46.65
CA LEU A 393 -66.62 -29.13 -46.56
C LEU A 393 -66.55 -30.05 -47.79
N VAL A 394 -66.74 -31.35 -47.57
CA VAL A 394 -66.95 -32.35 -48.60
C VAL A 394 -68.29 -33.00 -48.34
N ASN A 395 -69.27 -32.74 -49.20
CA ASN A 395 -70.66 -33.15 -49.02
C ASN A 395 -71.23 -32.73 -47.64
N GLY A 396 -71.02 -31.46 -47.28
CA GLY A 396 -71.54 -30.85 -46.05
C GLY A 396 -70.79 -31.19 -44.76
N ARG A 397 -69.64 -31.88 -44.83
CA ARG A 397 -68.87 -32.29 -43.65
C ARG A 397 -67.37 -32.08 -43.83
N ALA A 398 -66.68 -31.73 -42.75
CA ALA A 398 -65.22 -31.75 -42.68
C ALA A 398 -64.76 -32.25 -41.31
N HIS A 399 -63.79 -33.15 -41.31
CA HIS A 399 -63.06 -33.55 -40.10
C HIS A 399 -61.73 -32.80 -40.08
N ILE A 400 -61.45 -32.11 -38.98
CA ILE A 400 -60.22 -31.33 -38.82
C ILE A 400 -59.38 -31.97 -37.74
N GLU A 401 -58.22 -32.47 -38.14
CA GLU A 401 -57.16 -32.86 -37.20
C GLU A 401 -56.42 -31.60 -36.73
N ILE A 402 -56.33 -31.44 -35.42
CA ILE A 402 -55.53 -30.37 -34.80
C ILE A 402 -54.06 -30.76 -34.91
N ASP A 403 -53.20 -29.78 -35.18
CA ASP A 403 -51.76 -30.00 -35.25
C ASP A 403 -51.28 -30.77 -33.98
N PRO A 404 -50.58 -31.92 -34.13
CA PRO A 404 -50.17 -32.73 -32.98
C PRO A 404 -49.27 -32.00 -31.99
N ILE A 405 -48.52 -30.98 -32.42
CA ILE A 405 -47.73 -30.12 -31.54
C ILE A 405 -48.67 -29.22 -30.73
N LEU A 406 -49.68 -28.60 -31.34
CA LEU A 406 -50.66 -27.81 -30.59
C LEU A 406 -51.43 -28.71 -29.61
N ALA A 407 -51.95 -29.84 -30.08
CA ALA A 407 -52.71 -30.81 -29.28
C ALA A 407 -51.94 -31.26 -28.02
N LYS A 408 -50.62 -31.46 -28.14
CA LYS A 408 -49.74 -31.82 -27.01
C LYS A 408 -49.57 -30.70 -25.98
N ASN A 409 -49.73 -29.43 -26.37
CA ASN A 409 -49.41 -28.27 -25.54
C ASN A 409 -50.65 -27.51 -25.05
N ILE A 410 -51.86 -28.04 -25.27
CA ILE A 410 -53.12 -27.48 -24.78
C ILE A 410 -53.78 -28.40 -23.73
N LEU A 411 -54.52 -27.80 -22.81
CA LEU A 411 -55.37 -28.49 -21.84
C LEU A 411 -56.81 -28.45 -22.33
N VAL A 412 -57.39 -29.63 -22.59
CA VAL A 412 -58.79 -29.78 -22.98
C VAL A 412 -59.47 -30.84 -22.12
N ASP A 413 -60.38 -30.40 -21.28
CA ASP A 413 -61.21 -31.24 -20.41
C ASP A 413 -62.60 -30.59 -20.20
N ALA A 414 -63.38 -31.10 -19.26
CA ALA A 414 -64.72 -30.56 -18.99
C ALA A 414 -64.70 -29.14 -18.39
N GLN A 415 -63.61 -28.78 -17.69
CA GLN A 415 -63.39 -27.47 -17.09
C GLN A 415 -62.74 -26.49 -18.11
N HIS A 416 -61.99 -27.03 -19.07
CA HIS A 416 -61.25 -26.33 -20.12
C HIS A 416 -61.75 -26.70 -21.51
N PRO A 417 -63.00 -26.35 -21.87
CA PRO A 417 -63.51 -26.69 -23.18
C PRO A 417 -62.77 -25.92 -24.27
N ILE A 418 -62.31 -26.63 -25.29
CA ILE A 418 -61.76 -26.02 -26.51
C ILE A 418 -62.84 -25.18 -27.20
N LYS A 419 -62.47 -23.94 -27.56
CA LYS A 419 -63.33 -22.96 -28.22
C LYS A 419 -62.96 -22.95 -29.70
N ILE A 420 -63.91 -23.31 -30.56
CA ILE A 420 -63.74 -23.37 -32.02
C ILE A 420 -64.75 -22.41 -32.64
N PHE A 421 -64.28 -21.47 -33.43
CA PHE A 421 -65.11 -20.56 -34.21
C PHE A 421 -64.85 -20.81 -35.68
N VAL A 422 -65.91 -20.95 -36.48
CA VAL A 422 -65.84 -21.22 -37.92
C VAL A 422 -66.59 -20.14 -38.68
N GLN A 423 -65.97 -19.66 -39.76
CA GLN A 423 -66.56 -18.71 -40.70
C GLN A 423 -66.62 -19.35 -42.11
N PRO A 424 -67.82 -19.77 -42.57
CA PRO A 424 -68.04 -20.19 -43.95
C PRO A 424 -67.67 -19.10 -44.96
N GLU A 425 -67.08 -19.49 -46.10
CA GLU A 425 -66.65 -18.60 -47.20
C GLU A 425 -67.44 -18.84 -48.50
N GLY A 426 -68.61 -19.48 -48.40
CA GLY A 426 -69.52 -19.70 -49.51
C GLY A 426 -70.95 -19.97 -49.05
N GLU A 427 -71.87 -20.11 -50.00
CA GLU A 427 -73.28 -20.40 -49.72
C GLU A 427 -73.45 -21.81 -49.12
N CYS A 428 -74.03 -21.87 -47.93
CA CYS A 428 -74.36 -23.08 -47.20
C CYS A 428 -75.55 -22.80 -46.25
N ASN A 429 -76.11 -23.84 -45.65
CA ASN A 429 -77.22 -23.70 -44.68
C ASN A 429 -76.75 -23.27 -43.27
N GLY A 430 -75.50 -22.84 -43.12
CA GLY A 430 -74.82 -22.63 -41.83
C GLY A 430 -74.14 -23.90 -41.32
N VAL A 431 -73.25 -23.77 -40.34
CA VAL A 431 -72.46 -24.89 -39.80
C VAL A 431 -72.52 -24.93 -38.27
N TYR A 432 -72.34 -26.13 -37.70
CA TYR A 432 -72.09 -26.32 -36.28
C TYR A 432 -70.86 -27.22 -36.06
N ILE A 433 -70.30 -27.13 -34.86
CA ILE A 433 -69.13 -27.91 -34.46
C ILE A 433 -69.56 -29.09 -33.59
N ALA A 434 -69.06 -30.28 -33.93
CA ALA A 434 -69.29 -31.51 -33.19
C ALA A 434 -67.97 -32.19 -32.83
N ASN A 435 -68.04 -33.20 -31.95
CA ASN A 435 -66.92 -34.09 -31.63
C ASN A 435 -65.61 -33.37 -31.28
N LYS A 436 -65.71 -32.25 -30.57
CA LYS A 436 -64.56 -31.46 -30.14
C LYS A 436 -63.71 -32.27 -29.16
N SER A 437 -62.42 -32.34 -29.43
CA SER A 437 -61.41 -32.95 -28.56
C SER A 437 -60.11 -32.14 -28.61
N ALA A 438 -59.10 -32.57 -27.85
CA ALA A 438 -57.75 -32.01 -27.94
C ALA A 438 -57.09 -32.26 -29.31
N ASN A 439 -57.54 -33.28 -30.05
CA ASN A 439 -56.88 -33.77 -31.26
C ASN A 439 -57.64 -33.45 -32.55
N SER A 440 -58.94 -33.19 -32.46
CA SER A 440 -59.77 -32.96 -33.64
C SER A 440 -61.13 -32.35 -33.31
N PHE A 441 -61.81 -31.86 -34.35
CA PHE A 441 -63.21 -31.46 -34.31
C PHE A 441 -63.87 -31.69 -35.68
N ASP A 442 -65.19 -31.84 -35.68
CA ASP A 442 -65.99 -31.95 -36.90
C ASP A 442 -66.74 -30.66 -37.18
N VAL A 443 -66.77 -30.24 -38.45
CA VAL A 443 -67.61 -29.15 -38.96
C VAL A 443 -68.70 -29.78 -39.82
N ILE A 444 -69.95 -29.53 -39.46
CA ILE A 444 -71.11 -30.16 -40.10
C ILE A 444 -72.10 -29.07 -40.52
N GLU A 445 -72.54 -29.14 -41.77
CA GLU A 445 -73.56 -28.25 -42.31
C GLU A 445 -74.95 -28.57 -41.71
N LEU A 446 -75.72 -27.51 -41.42
CA LEU A 446 -77.08 -27.62 -40.92
C LEU A 446 -78.04 -28.17 -41.99
N GLN A 447 -79.20 -28.64 -41.55
CA GLN A 447 -80.29 -29.12 -42.40
C GLN A 447 -79.89 -30.23 -43.39
N SER A 448 -78.88 -31.03 -43.04
CA SER A 448 -78.34 -32.08 -43.92
C SER A 448 -77.85 -31.53 -45.27
N GLY A 449 -77.34 -30.29 -45.29
CA GLY A 449 -76.71 -29.70 -46.47
C GLY A 449 -75.54 -30.54 -46.97
N SER A 450 -75.24 -30.41 -48.27
CA SER A 450 -74.21 -31.18 -48.97
C SER A 450 -73.21 -30.28 -49.69
N SER A 451 -73.04 -29.04 -49.22
CA SER A 451 -72.17 -28.06 -49.84
C SER A 451 -70.70 -28.50 -49.82
N ASN A 452 -69.91 -27.91 -50.72
CA ASN A 452 -68.47 -28.16 -50.83
C ASN A 452 -67.68 -26.86 -50.70
N ILE A 453 -68.08 -26.00 -49.77
CA ILE A 453 -67.48 -24.67 -49.59
C ILE A 453 -66.22 -24.71 -48.72
N SER A 454 -65.35 -23.71 -48.89
CA SER A 454 -64.26 -23.44 -47.94
C SER A 454 -64.76 -22.70 -46.71
N PHE A 455 -64.01 -22.82 -45.61
CA PHE A 455 -64.24 -22.05 -44.39
C PHE A 455 -62.91 -21.79 -43.67
N SER A 456 -62.87 -20.68 -42.95
CA SER A 456 -61.80 -20.36 -42.01
C SER A 456 -62.23 -20.72 -40.58
N TYR A 457 -61.27 -21.04 -39.72
CA TYR A 457 -61.53 -21.34 -38.31
C TYR A 457 -60.46 -20.79 -37.38
N SER A 458 -60.84 -20.55 -36.13
CA SER A 458 -59.92 -20.23 -35.03
C SER A 458 -60.13 -21.18 -33.86
N ILE A 459 -59.03 -21.68 -33.31
CA ILE A 459 -58.95 -22.51 -32.12
C ILE A 459 -58.47 -21.64 -30.96
N ILE A 460 -59.15 -21.69 -29.82
CA ILE A 460 -58.70 -21.08 -28.57
C ILE A 460 -58.78 -22.13 -27.46
N ALA A 461 -57.66 -22.40 -26.79
CA ALA A 461 -57.55 -23.42 -25.75
C ALA A 461 -56.61 -22.98 -24.61
N ASN A 462 -56.81 -23.51 -23.41
CA ASN A 462 -55.93 -23.26 -22.28
C ASN A 462 -54.56 -23.91 -22.51
N ARG A 463 -53.49 -23.23 -22.11
CA ARG A 463 -52.12 -23.76 -22.16
C ARG A 463 -51.98 -24.94 -21.19
N ALA A 464 -51.38 -26.04 -21.65
CA ALA A 464 -51.07 -27.17 -20.78
C ALA A 464 -49.95 -26.83 -19.78
N ASN A 465 -49.95 -27.53 -18.64
CA ASN A 465 -48.88 -27.41 -17.65
C ASN A 465 -47.54 -27.89 -18.21
N GLU A 466 -46.46 -27.22 -17.80
CA GLU A 466 -45.11 -27.56 -18.24
C GLU A 466 -44.26 -28.07 -17.08
N VAL A 467 -43.43 -29.07 -17.37
CA VAL A 467 -42.52 -29.66 -16.39
C VAL A 467 -41.10 -29.22 -16.70
N TYR A 468 -40.44 -28.61 -15.72
CA TYR A 468 -39.07 -28.14 -15.81
C TYR A 468 -38.18 -28.91 -14.84
N THR A 469 -37.07 -29.45 -15.34
CA THR A 469 -36.09 -30.18 -14.52
C THR A 469 -34.77 -29.43 -14.50
N SER A 470 -34.28 -29.12 -13.30
CA SER A 470 -32.99 -28.48 -13.08
C SER A 470 -31.81 -29.44 -13.30
N GLU A 471 -30.60 -28.87 -13.41
CA GLU A 471 -29.33 -29.64 -13.53
C GLU A 471 -29.10 -30.60 -12.35
N THR A 472 -29.66 -30.30 -11.17
CA THR A 472 -29.57 -31.13 -9.96
C THR A 472 -30.72 -32.13 -9.82
N GLY A 473 -31.61 -32.22 -10.81
CA GLY A 473 -32.74 -33.16 -10.83
C GLY A 473 -34.01 -32.67 -10.12
N GLN A 474 -34.02 -31.48 -9.53
CA GLN A 474 -35.26 -30.90 -8.97
C GLN A 474 -36.24 -30.54 -10.08
N THR A 475 -37.52 -30.89 -9.89
CA THR A 475 -38.59 -30.66 -10.87
C THR A 475 -39.55 -29.56 -10.39
N ARG A 476 -39.97 -28.69 -11.31
CA ARG A 476 -41.05 -27.72 -11.15
C ARG A 476 -42.16 -28.02 -12.14
N ILE A 477 -43.40 -27.79 -11.73
CA ILE A 477 -44.57 -27.83 -12.62
C ILE A 477 -45.10 -26.41 -12.71
N ALA A 478 -45.05 -25.81 -13.90
CA ALA A 478 -45.69 -24.53 -14.16
C ALA A 478 -47.18 -24.78 -14.44
N ASN A 479 -48.04 -24.29 -13.53
CA ASN A 479 -49.48 -24.53 -13.58
C ASN A 479 -50.23 -23.35 -14.22
N TYR A 480 -50.74 -23.52 -15.44
CA TYR A 480 -51.42 -22.46 -16.20
C TYR A 480 -52.95 -22.49 -16.11
N ASP A 481 -53.51 -23.30 -15.21
CA ASP A 481 -54.95 -23.46 -14.91
C ASP A 481 -55.52 -22.34 -14.02
N GLN A 482 -55.00 -21.12 -14.11
CA GLN A 482 -55.47 -20.02 -13.25
C GLN A 482 -56.19 -18.97 -14.07
N ARG A 483 -57.16 -18.32 -13.42
CA ARG A 483 -57.90 -17.19 -13.96
C ARG A 483 -57.86 -16.03 -12.97
N PHE A 484 -57.38 -14.86 -13.41
CA PHE A 484 -57.13 -13.70 -12.54
C PHE A 484 -56.30 -14.04 -11.29
N GLU A 485 -55.12 -14.65 -11.47
CA GLU A 485 -54.23 -14.89 -10.33
C GLU A 485 -53.87 -13.61 -9.58
N LYS A 486 -53.53 -13.77 -8.29
CA LYS A 486 -53.01 -12.66 -7.49
C LYS A 486 -51.70 -12.17 -8.11
N ALA A 487 -51.61 -10.85 -8.31
CA ALA A 487 -50.37 -10.21 -8.77
C ALA A 487 -49.21 -10.54 -7.82
N PRO A 488 -47.95 -10.54 -8.32
CA PRO A 488 -46.77 -10.67 -7.48
C PRO A 488 -46.81 -9.68 -6.31
N GLU A 489 -46.33 -10.09 -5.15
CA GLU A 489 -46.05 -9.13 -4.08
C GLU A 489 -44.85 -8.30 -4.50
N PHE A 490 -45.15 -7.13 -5.08
CA PHE A 490 -44.16 -6.14 -5.43
C PHE A 490 -43.47 -5.66 -4.15
N LYS A 491 -42.15 -5.83 -4.08
CA LYS A 491 -41.34 -5.30 -2.98
C LYS A 491 -41.62 -3.80 -2.89
N THR A 492 -42.17 -3.34 -1.77
CA THR A 492 -42.51 -1.92 -1.64
C THR A 492 -41.25 -1.06 -1.74
N ALA A 493 -41.37 0.17 -2.23
CA ALA A 493 -40.24 1.07 -2.40
C ALA A 493 -39.42 1.27 -1.10
N SER A 494 -40.00 1.09 0.09
CA SER A 494 -39.32 1.15 1.38
C SER A 494 -38.56 -0.12 1.77
N GLU A 495 -38.96 -1.30 1.27
CA GLU A 495 -38.26 -2.56 1.53
C GLU A 495 -37.13 -2.82 0.52
N ALA A 496 -37.18 -2.16 -0.66
CA ALA A 496 -36.20 -2.28 -1.73
C ALA A 496 -35.18 -1.13 -1.82
N LYS A 497 -35.40 0.00 -1.13
CA LYS A 497 -34.53 1.18 -1.22
C LYS A 497 -33.96 1.54 0.15
N GLN A 498 -32.64 1.45 0.25
CA GLN A 498 -31.89 2.26 1.20
C GLN A 498 -31.22 3.36 0.36
N GLU A 499 -31.62 4.62 0.58
CA GLU A 499 -30.92 5.74 -0.04
C GLU A 499 -29.46 5.70 0.41
N ILE A 500 -28.54 5.68 -0.55
CA ILE A 500 -27.14 5.92 -0.26
C ILE A 500 -27.05 7.41 0.05
N PRO A 501 -26.68 7.82 1.28
CA PRO A 501 -26.47 9.23 1.57
C PRO A 501 -25.46 9.74 0.53
N LYS A 502 -25.81 10.80 -0.20
CA LYS A 502 -24.84 11.48 -1.06
C LYS A 502 -23.63 11.77 -0.18
N ALA A 503 -22.50 11.10 -0.44
CA ALA A 503 -21.27 11.40 0.26
C ALA A 503 -21.07 12.92 0.16
N LYS A 504 -21.06 13.60 1.32
CA LYS A 504 -20.70 15.01 1.37
C LYS A 504 -19.30 15.08 0.78
N SER A 505 -19.15 15.75 -0.34
CA SER A 505 -17.83 16.14 -0.83
C SER A 505 -17.18 16.96 0.27
N ASN A 506 -16.09 16.47 0.85
CA ASN A 506 -15.17 17.32 1.59
C ASN A 506 -14.23 18.00 0.60
#